data_AF-A0A1Y1YZK0-F1
#
_entry.id   AF-A0A1Y1YZK0-F1
#
_cell.length_a   1.000
_cell.length_b   1.000
_cell.length_c   1.000
_cell.angle_alpha   90.00
_cell.angle_beta   90.00
_cell.angle_gamma   90.00
#
_symmetry.space_group_name_H-M   'P 1'
#
loop_
_entity.id
_entity.type
_entity.pdbx_description
1 polymer ?
#
loop_
_entity_poly.entity_id
_entity_poly.type
_entity_poly.pdbx_seq_one_letter_code
_entity_poly.pdbx_strand_id
1 'polypeptide(L)'
;MVYQIRIVQDEEGINQIQRLLYTVYIEEGKWKFNPANPAGIRIVDDRLIDNRDDIATYFGAFSNKKLIGCCRICPRHEGLFEIQSYTSKPLSLLNTKNLVEGSRSAVLPEYREHGVFRIMFREVLQYCYQRDLLLFTCTSSKELRRVFQIIDFQWLRISHSNMNPTTQKSANCLWSSPDETYSIVFQNFAQQFHYIAISKLDK
;
A
#
# COMPACT_ATOMS: atom_id res chain seq x y z
N MET A 1 -21.91 2.35 4.66
CA MET A 1 -21.51 1.33 3.65
C MET A 1 -20.59 0.36 4.37
N VAL A 2 -20.84 -0.95 4.26
CA VAL A 2 -20.01 -1.96 4.95
C VAL A 2 -19.00 -2.51 3.94
N TYR A 3 -17.72 -2.48 4.30
CA TYR A 3 -16.64 -3.04 3.50
C TYR A 3 -16.04 -4.22 4.24
N GLN A 4 -15.80 -5.32 3.52
CA GLN A 4 -15.05 -6.44 4.06
C GLN A 4 -13.65 -6.40 3.50
N ILE A 5 -12.65 -6.41 4.38
CA ILE A 5 -11.26 -6.63 3.98
C ILE A 5 -10.94 -8.11 4.17
N ARG A 6 -10.29 -8.72 3.19
CA ARG A 6 -9.81 -10.10 3.28
C ARG A 6 -8.48 -10.26 2.59
N ILE A 7 -7.69 -11.22 3.08
CA ILE A 7 -6.52 -11.72 2.36
C ILE A 7 -7.05 -12.49 1.15
N VAL A 8 -6.44 -12.26 -0.01
CA VAL A 8 -6.81 -12.89 -1.28
C VAL A 8 -5.68 -13.84 -1.67
N GLN A 9 -6.02 -15.12 -1.84
CA GLN A 9 -5.05 -16.19 -2.12
C GLN A 9 -5.44 -17.02 -3.34
N ASP A 10 -6.71 -17.00 -3.73
CA ASP A 10 -7.19 -17.69 -4.91
C ASP A 10 -6.82 -16.93 -6.19
N GLU A 11 -6.56 -17.69 -7.26
CA GLU A 11 -6.12 -17.17 -8.55
C GLU A 11 -7.10 -16.14 -9.12
N GLU A 12 -8.41 -16.40 -9.03
CA GLU A 12 -9.42 -15.49 -9.55
C GLU A 12 -9.44 -14.16 -8.77
N GLY A 13 -9.33 -14.20 -7.45
CA GLY A 13 -9.20 -13.00 -6.63
C GLY A 13 -7.94 -12.20 -6.95
N ILE A 14 -6.80 -12.86 -7.18
CA ILE A 14 -5.55 -12.20 -7.59
C ILE A 14 -5.72 -11.58 -8.98
N ASN A 15 -6.33 -12.29 -9.93
CA ASN A 15 -6.66 -11.76 -11.25
C ASN A 15 -7.52 -10.50 -11.16
N GLN A 16 -8.52 -10.48 -10.28
CA GLN A 16 -9.34 -9.29 -10.02
C GLN A 16 -8.53 -8.12 -9.47
N ILE A 17 -7.59 -8.37 -8.56
CA ILE A 17 -6.68 -7.35 -8.04
C ILE A 17 -5.79 -6.79 -9.15
N GLN A 18 -5.19 -7.64 -9.99
CA GLN A 18 -4.32 -7.20 -11.08
C GLN A 18 -5.09 -6.37 -12.13
N ARG A 19 -6.35 -6.71 -12.42
CA ARG A 19 -7.24 -5.88 -13.26
C ARG A 19 -7.57 -4.54 -12.60
N LEU A 20 -7.87 -4.54 -11.30
CA LEU A 20 -8.10 -3.29 -10.57
C LEU A 20 -6.87 -2.38 -10.61
N LEU A 21 -5.67 -2.93 -10.42
CA LEU A 21 -4.42 -2.20 -10.53
C LEU A 21 -4.18 -1.65 -11.93
N TYR A 22 -4.49 -2.42 -12.97
CA TYR A 22 -4.44 -1.96 -14.36
C TYR A 22 -5.38 -0.76 -14.56
N THR A 23 -6.64 -0.86 -14.16
CA THR A 23 -7.61 0.24 -14.27
C THR A 23 -7.14 1.49 -13.54
N VAL A 24 -6.72 1.37 -12.28
CA VAL A 24 -6.37 2.56 -11.47
C VAL A 24 -5.02 3.16 -11.89
N TYR A 25 -4.00 2.37 -12.16
CA TYR A 25 -2.66 2.90 -12.48
C TYR A 25 -2.48 3.20 -13.96
N ILE A 26 -2.99 2.36 -14.85
CA ILE A 26 -2.74 2.46 -16.30
C ILE A 26 -3.85 3.24 -16.98
N GLU A 27 -5.10 2.81 -16.84
CA GLU A 27 -6.23 3.45 -17.53
C GLU A 27 -6.52 4.84 -16.98
N GLU A 28 -6.64 4.97 -15.67
CA GLU A 28 -6.92 6.24 -15.01
C GLU A 28 -5.64 7.05 -14.78
N GLY A 29 -4.66 6.46 -14.08
CA GLY A 29 -3.44 7.14 -13.67
C GLY A 29 -2.47 7.44 -14.81
N LYS A 30 -2.68 6.86 -16.00
CA LYS A 30 -1.81 6.97 -17.18
C LYS A 30 -0.33 6.70 -16.85
N TRP A 31 -0.07 5.80 -15.91
CA TRP A 31 1.28 5.48 -15.48
C TRP A 31 2.07 4.86 -16.62
N LYS A 32 3.20 5.48 -16.95
CA LYS A 32 4.18 4.96 -17.90
C LYS A 32 5.39 4.44 -17.13
N PHE A 33 5.56 3.12 -17.10
CA PHE A 33 6.73 2.46 -16.52
C PHE A 33 7.74 2.07 -17.61
N ASN A 34 9.00 1.90 -17.21
CA ASN A 34 10.05 1.42 -18.11
C ASN A 34 9.83 -0.07 -18.42
N PRO A 35 9.79 -0.52 -19.68
CA PRO A 35 9.72 -1.95 -20.00
C PRO A 35 10.84 -2.79 -19.39
N ALA A 36 12.03 -2.20 -19.20
CA ALA A 36 13.17 -2.82 -18.52
C ALA A 36 13.18 -2.58 -16.99
N ASN A 37 12.01 -2.34 -16.38
CA ASN A 37 11.93 -2.13 -14.94
C ASN A 37 12.32 -3.41 -14.17
N PRO A 38 13.10 -3.31 -13.08
CA PRO A 38 13.60 -4.47 -12.35
C PRO A 38 12.53 -5.24 -11.57
N ALA A 39 11.36 -4.63 -11.31
CA ALA A 39 10.22 -5.34 -10.75
C ALA A 39 9.51 -6.24 -11.77
N GLY A 40 9.89 -6.22 -13.05
CA GLY A 40 9.23 -7.01 -14.09
C GLY A 40 7.76 -6.64 -14.29
N ILE A 41 7.38 -5.40 -13.93
CA ILE A 41 6.04 -4.85 -14.15
C ILE A 41 5.72 -4.91 -15.63
N ARG A 42 4.59 -5.53 -15.96
CA ARG A 42 4.11 -5.69 -17.33
C ARG A 42 2.59 -5.79 -17.34
N ILE A 43 2.01 -5.62 -18.53
CA ILE A 43 0.59 -5.76 -18.77
C ILE A 43 0.35 -7.06 -19.54
N VAL A 44 -0.57 -7.89 -19.06
CA VAL A 44 -1.00 -9.14 -19.72
C VAL A 44 -2.52 -9.25 -19.62
N ASP A 45 -3.23 -9.23 -20.74
CA ASP A 45 -4.71 -9.34 -20.77
C ASP A 45 -5.41 -8.37 -19.79
N ASP A 46 -5.09 -7.08 -19.89
CA ASP A 46 -5.60 -6.01 -19.01
C ASP A 46 -5.35 -6.26 -17.50
N ARG A 47 -4.30 -7.02 -17.18
CA ARG A 47 -3.81 -7.22 -15.82
C ARG A 47 -2.44 -6.57 -15.66
N LEU A 48 -2.25 -5.81 -14.59
CA LEU A 48 -0.95 -5.32 -14.18
C LEU A 48 -0.30 -6.35 -13.26
N ILE A 49 0.76 -7.00 -13.75
CA ILE A 49 1.45 -8.09 -13.06
C ILE A 49 2.92 -7.75 -12.86
N ASP A 50 3.58 -8.41 -11.91
CA ASP A 50 5.02 -8.26 -11.70
C ASP A 50 5.70 -9.55 -11.19
N ASN A 51 7.02 -9.50 -10.97
CA ASN A 51 7.81 -10.67 -10.56
C ASN A 51 7.69 -11.02 -9.06
N ARG A 52 6.78 -10.39 -8.33
CA ARG A 52 6.58 -10.59 -6.89
C ARG A 52 5.17 -11.07 -6.55
N ASP A 53 4.32 -11.30 -7.55
CA ASP A 53 2.93 -11.69 -7.35
C ASP A 53 2.79 -13.04 -6.63
N ASP A 54 3.77 -13.93 -6.77
CA ASP A 54 3.82 -15.26 -6.15
C ASP A 54 4.21 -15.23 -4.66
N ILE A 55 4.99 -14.24 -4.23
CA ILE A 55 5.46 -14.08 -2.85
C ILE A 55 4.69 -13.01 -2.06
N ALA A 56 3.85 -12.23 -2.73
CA ALA A 56 3.10 -11.16 -2.10
C ALA A 56 1.90 -11.69 -1.31
N THR A 57 1.57 -10.99 -0.21
CA THR A 57 0.27 -11.16 0.47
C THR A 57 -0.65 -10.02 0.05
N TYR A 58 -1.69 -10.38 -0.70
CA TYR A 58 -2.70 -9.46 -1.20
C TYR A 58 -3.86 -9.27 -0.24
N PHE A 59 -4.28 -8.02 -0.06
CA PHE A 59 -5.47 -7.63 0.68
C PHE A 59 -6.45 -6.98 -0.28
N GLY A 60 -7.69 -7.44 -0.29
CA GLY A 60 -8.77 -6.87 -1.09
C GLY A 60 -9.88 -6.29 -0.20
N ALA A 61 -10.39 -5.12 -0.57
CA ALA A 61 -11.60 -4.52 -0.03
C ALA A 61 -12.78 -4.88 -0.93
N PHE A 62 -13.83 -5.43 -0.34
CA PHE A 62 -15.02 -5.89 -1.06
C PHE A 62 -16.29 -5.18 -0.58
N SER A 63 -17.13 -4.79 -1.53
CA SER A 63 -18.50 -4.31 -1.30
C SER A 63 -19.44 -5.17 -2.14
N ASN A 64 -20.37 -5.89 -1.49
CA ASN A 64 -21.29 -6.81 -2.17
C ASN A 64 -20.59 -7.77 -3.15
N LYS A 65 -19.48 -8.40 -2.72
CA LYS A 65 -18.60 -9.28 -3.52
C LYS A 65 -17.81 -8.59 -4.65
N LYS A 66 -18.06 -7.32 -4.96
CA LYS A 66 -17.23 -6.53 -5.90
C LYS A 66 -15.94 -6.11 -5.20
N LEU A 67 -14.79 -6.37 -5.82
CA LEU A 67 -13.51 -5.80 -5.40
C LEU A 67 -13.51 -4.29 -5.70
N ILE A 68 -13.30 -3.47 -4.67
CA ILE A 68 -13.35 -2.00 -4.77
C ILE A 68 -12.03 -1.33 -4.38
N GLY A 69 -11.10 -2.09 -3.81
CA GLY A 69 -9.79 -1.62 -3.41
C GLY A 69 -8.86 -2.78 -3.13
N CYS A 70 -7.57 -2.55 -3.22
CA CYS A 70 -6.55 -3.52 -2.88
C CYS A 70 -5.29 -2.85 -2.34
N CYS A 71 -4.47 -3.65 -1.66
CA CYS A 71 -3.07 -3.38 -1.42
C CYS A 71 -2.33 -4.70 -1.25
N ARG A 72 -1.00 -4.67 -1.21
CA ARG A 72 -0.20 -5.85 -0.85
C ARG A 72 0.93 -5.48 0.10
N ILE A 73 1.38 -6.47 0.85
CA ILE A 73 2.71 -6.47 1.45
C ILE A 73 3.56 -7.50 0.72
N CYS A 74 4.84 -7.17 0.53
CA CYS A 74 5.77 -8.01 -0.19
C CYS A 74 7.02 -8.25 0.67
N PRO A 75 7.44 -9.51 0.86
CA PRO A 75 8.75 -9.80 1.43
C PRO A 75 9.85 -9.50 0.39
N ARG A 76 11.10 -9.82 0.75
CA ARG A 76 12.24 -9.72 -0.17
C ARG A 76 12.10 -10.75 -1.28
N HIS A 77 12.36 -10.32 -2.50
CA HIS A 77 12.62 -11.19 -3.64
C HIS A 77 14.13 -11.16 -3.87
N GLU A 78 14.78 -12.33 -3.88
CA GLU A 78 16.24 -12.44 -4.06
C GLU A 78 17.05 -11.53 -3.10
N GLY A 79 16.61 -11.43 -1.85
CA GLY A 79 17.26 -10.61 -0.82
C GLY A 79 16.96 -9.11 -0.89
N LEU A 80 16.18 -8.64 -1.87
CA LEU A 80 15.90 -7.21 -2.08
C LEU A 80 14.41 -6.86 -2.05
N PHE A 81 14.09 -5.70 -1.50
CA PHE A 81 12.80 -5.04 -1.73
C PHE A 81 12.73 -4.42 -3.13
N GLU A 82 11.52 -4.14 -3.61
CA GLU A 82 11.27 -3.58 -4.93
C GLU A 82 12.04 -2.26 -5.07
N ILE A 83 11.89 -1.35 -4.09
CA ILE A 83 12.56 -0.05 -4.09
C ILE A 83 14.09 -0.13 -4.23
N GLN A 84 14.73 -1.14 -3.65
CA GLN A 84 16.20 -1.31 -3.71
C GLN A 84 16.68 -1.60 -5.12
N SER A 85 15.80 -2.11 -5.98
CA SER A 85 16.15 -2.42 -7.37
C SER A 85 16.20 -1.17 -8.26
N TYR A 86 15.62 -0.04 -7.81
CA TYR A 86 15.56 1.22 -8.54
C TYR A 86 16.65 2.22 -8.13
N THR A 87 17.48 1.90 -7.15
CA THR A 87 18.50 2.80 -6.61
C THR A 87 19.83 2.08 -6.41
N SER A 88 20.93 2.76 -6.73
CA SER A 88 22.28 2.29 -6.40
C SER A 88 22.71 2.68 -4.98
N LYS A 89 21.91 3.50 -4.27
CA LYS A 89 22.24 3.93 -2.91
C LYS A 89 21.94 2.82 -1.90
N PRO A 90 22.87 2.49 -1.00
CA PRO A 90 22.60 1.55 0.07
C PRO A 90 21.52 2.12 1.00
N LEU A 91 20.49 1.32 1.25
CA LEU A 91 19.40 1.64 2.16
C LEU A 91 19.53 0.74 3.39
N SER A 92 20.47 1.06 4.28
CA SER A 92 20.84 0.20 5.42
C SER A 92 19.66 -0.17 6.35
N LEU A 93 18.68 0.73 6.50
CA LEU A 93 17.44 0.48 7.25
C LEU A 93 16.61 -0.67 6.66
N LEU A 94 16.73 -0.88 5.35
CA LEU A 94 16.08 -2.00 4.68
C LEU A 94 16.78 -3.34 4.94
N ASN A 95 17.84 -3.42 5.74
CA ASN A 95 18.41 -4.70 6.20
C ASN A 95 17.73 -5.26 7.45
N THR A 96 16.75 -4.54 8.01
CA THR A 96 16.02 -4.96 9.21
C THR A 96 15.32 -6.30 8.99
N LYS A 97 15.39 -7.19 9.98
CA LYS A 97 14.69 -8.49 9.99
C LYS A 97 13.18 -8.27 10.05
N ASN A 98 12.42 -9.24 9.55
CA ASN A 98 10.95 -9.25 9.53
C ASN A 98 10.32 -8.03 8.85
N LEU A 99 11.06 -7.33 8.01
CA LEU A 99 10.58 -6.16 7.28
C LEU A 99 9.83 -6.59 6.01
N VAL A 100 8.71 -5.92 5.71
CA VAL A 100 7.91 -6.11 4.50
C VAL A 100 7.58 -4.77 3.85
N GLU A 101 7.49 -4.77 2.52
CA GLU A 101 7.16 -3.59 1.71
C GLU A 101 5.67 -3.54 1.38
N GLY A 102 4.98 -2.52 1.89
CA GLY A 102 3.64 -2.16 1.47
C GLY A 102 3.65 -1.49 0.09
N SER A 103 2.97 -2.09 -0.88
CA SER A 103 2.93 -1.64 -2.27
C SER A 103 1.58 -1.91 -2.94
N ARG A 104 1.45 -1.52 -4.21
CA ARG A 104 0.27 -1.76 -5.08
C ARG A 104 -1.08 -1.44 -4.41
N SER A 105 -1.15 -0.28 -3.77
CA SER A 105 -2.40 0.19 -3.17
C SER A 105 -3.26 0.92 -4.20
N ALA A 106 -4.50 0.48 -4.37
CA ALA A 106 -5.47 1.10 -5.27
C ALA A 106 -6.88 1.07 -4.66
N VAL A 107 -7.68 2.09 -4.96
CA VAL A 107 -9.12 2.16 -4.63
C VAL A 107 -9.82 2.74 -5.84
N LEU A 108 -10.93 2.13 -6.25
CA LEU A 108 -11.77 2.63 -7.33
C LEU A 108 -12.21 4.08 -7.03
N PRO A 109 -12.23 5.00 -8.03
CA PRO A 109 -12.51 6.41 -7.83
C PRO A 109 -13.75 6.70 -6.98
N GLU A 110 -14.85 6.00 -7.26
CA GLU A 110 -16.14 6.17 -6.60
C GLU A 110 -16.15 5.70 -5.13
N TYR A 111 -15.07 5.07 -4.65
CA TYR A 111 -14.94 4.58 -3.27
C TYR A 111 -13.89 5.33 -2.43
N ARG A 112 -13.15 6.29 -3.02
CA ARG A 112 -11.99 6.94 -2.35
C ARG A 112 -12.36 7.82 -1.15
N GLU A 113 -13.50 8.50 -1.22
CA GLU A 113 -13.98 9.37 -0.14
C GLU A 113 -14.64 8.61 1.01
N HIS A 114 -14.80 7.29 0.88
CA HIS A 114 -15.50 6.47 1.85
C HIS A 114 -14.57 5.78 2.87
N GLY A 115 -13.31 6.19 2.95
CA GLY A 115 -12.38 5.68 3.96
C GLY A 115 -11.88 4.25 3.72
N VAL A 116 -12.13 3.66 2.55
CA VAL A 116 -11.73 2.28 2.20
C VAL A 116 -10.23 2.05 2.43
N PHE A 117 -9.38 2.99 1.99
CA PHE A 117 -7.94 2.92 2.22
C PHE A 117 -7.58 2.84 3.71
N ARG A 118 -8.23 3.64 4.56
CA ARG A 118 -7.95 3.67 6.00
C ARG A 118 -8.27 2.32 6.65
N ILE A 119 -9.40 1.72 6.26
CA ILE A 119 -9.80 0.41 6.76
C ILE A 119 -8.83 -0.67 6.26
N MET A 120 -8.50 -0.70 4.97
CA MET A 120 -7.48 -1.62 4.44
C MET A 120 -6.14 -1.49 5.17
N PHE A 121 -5.67 -0.26 5.37
CA PHE A 121 -4.38 -0.01 6.01
C PHE A 121 -4.36 -0.49 7.47
N ARG A 122 -5.45 -0.29 8.22
CA ARG A 122 -5.61 -0.84 9.57
C ARG A 122 -5.48 -2.37 9.58
N GLU A 123 -6.13 -3.05 8.64
CA GLU A 123 -6.08 -4.52 8.56
C GLU A 123 -4.68 -5.02 8.18
N VAL A 124 -3.97 -4.30 7.30
CA VAL A 124 -2.55 -4.59 7.01
C VAL A 124 -1.69 -4.44 8.27
N LEU A 125 -1.85 -3.33 9.02
CA LEU A 125 -1.10 -3.14 10.27
C LEU A 125 -1.41 -4.23 11.29
N GLN A 126 -2.67 -4.60 11.44
CA GLN A 126 -3.08 -5.70 12.33
C GLN A 126 -2.46 -7.03 11.90
N TYR A 127 -2.44 -7.32 10.59
CA TYR A 127 -1.80 -8.52 10.05
C TYR A 127 -0.30 -8.55 10.37
N CYS A 128 0.39 -7.42 10.19
CA CYS A 128 1.80 -7.27 10.49
C CYS A 128 2.10 -7.44 11.99
N TYR A 129 1.30 -6.79 12.85
CA TYR A 129 1.41 -6.90 14.31
C TYR A 129 1.26 -8.35 14.79
N GLN A 130 0.26 -9.08 14.29
CA GLN A 130 0.03 -10.48 14.67
C GLN A 130 1.15 -11.45 14.23
N ARG A 131 2.11 -11.00 13.41
CA ARG A 131 3.16 -11.82 12.81
C ARG A 131 4.56 -11.26 13.05
N ASP A 132 4.70 -10.31 13.97
CA ASP A 132 5.96 -9.63 14.27
C ASP A 132 6.66 -9.07 13.01
N LEU A 133 5.87 -8.54 12.06
CA LEU A 133 6.35 -7.94 10.82
C LEU A 133 6.45 -6.43 10.96
N LEU A 134 7.57 -5.86 10.49
CA LEU A 134 7.74 -4.43 10.33
C LEU A 134 7.25 -4.00 8.94
N LEU A 135 6.46 -2.93 8.86
CA LEU A 135 5.96 -2.42 7.59
C LEU A 135 6.70 -1.14 7.20
N PHE A 136 7.17 -1.08 5.96
CA PHE A 136 7.53 0.18 5.32
C PHE A 136 6.79 0.31 3.99
N THR A 137 6.65 1.53 3.49
CA THR A 137 6.05 1.76 2.17
C THR A 137 6.75 2.89 1.44
N CYS A 138 6.70 2.85 0.10
CA CYS A 138 7.18 3.91 -0.76
C CYS A 138 6.02 4.53 -1.53
N THR A 139 5.89 5.86 -1.47
CA THR A 139 4.84 6.55 -2.23
C THR A 139 5.31 7.88 -2.82
N SER A 140 4.82 8.17 -4.03
CA SER A 140 4.91 9.47 -4.68
C SER A 140 3.59 10.28 -4.60
N SER A 141 2.49 9.67 -4.12
CA SER A 141 1.19 10.34 -3.93
C SER A 141 1.27 11.41 -2.85
N LYS A 142 0.65 12.58 -3.06
CA LYS A 142 0.59 13.66 -2.07
C LYS A 142 -0.46 13.38 -1.00
N GLU A 143 -1.52 12.68 -1.38
CA GLU A 143 -2.66 12.32 -0.55
C GLU A 143 -2.24 11.29 0.49
N LEU A 144 -1.56 10.22 0.06
CA LEU A 144 -1.02 9.20 0.97
C LEU A 144 0.02 9.79 1.93
N ARG A 145 0.84 10.72 1.43
CA ARG A 145 1.78 11.47 2.29
C ARG A 145 1.07 12.16 3.45
N ARG A 146 -0.05 12.85 3.22
CA ARG A 146 -0.83 13.49 4.29
C ARG A 146 -1.38 12.47 5.29
N VAL A 147 -1.89 11.34 4.81
CA VAL A 147 -2.39 10.27 5.68
C VAL A 147 -1.26 9.74 6.57
N PHE A 148 -0.07 9.50 6.01
CA PHE A 148 1.07 9.00 6.77
C PHE A 148 1.65 10.01 7.78
N GLN A 149 1.52 11.32 7.52
CA GLN A 149 1.83 12.36 8.52
C GLN A 149 0.88 12.31 9.72
N ILE A 150 -0.40 12.04 9.49
CA ILE A 150 -1.42 12.03 10.56
C ILE A 150 -1.25 10.84 11.51
N ILE A 151 -0.60 9.76 11.07
CA ILE A 151 -0.44 8.52 11.85
C ILE A 151 1.00 8.29 12.33
N ASP A 152 1.81 9.36 12.38
CA ASP A 152 3.19 9.38 12.87
C ASP A 152 4.12 8.31 12.25
N PHE A 153 3.90 7.99 10.97
CA PHE A 153 4.90 7.22 10.23
C PHE A 153 6.18 8.06 10.09
N GLN A 154 7.33 7.53 10.55
CA GLN A 154 8.61 8.22 10.47
C GLN A 154 9.09 8.34 9.02
N TRP A 155 9.59 9.53 8.68
CA TRP A 155 9.94 9.92 7.31
C TRP A 155 11.40 9.64 6.99
N LEU A 156 11.66 8.91 5.90
CA LEU A 156 12.98 8.76 5.33
C LEU A 156 12.98 9.25 3.87
N ARG A 157 13.71 10.33 3.62
CA ARG A 157 13.80 10.96 2.29
C ARG A 157 14.81 10.19 1.43
N ILE A 158 14.34 9.39 0.48
CA ILE A 158 15.18 8.70 -0.51
C ILE A 158 15.21 9.51 -1.81
N SER A 159 16.38 10.03 -2.20
CA SER A 159 16.58 10.69 -3.49
C SER A 159 16.91 9.65 -4.56
N HIS A 160 16.13 9.62 -5.65
CA HIS A 160 16.28 8.68 -6.76
C HIS A 160 17.07 9.33 -7.91
N SER A 161 18.01 8.60 -8.51
CA SER A 161 18.75 9.05 -9.71
C SER A 161 18.28 8.41 -11.02
N ASN A 162 17.57 7.27 -10.99
CA ASN A 162 17.37 6.42 -12.18
C ASN A 162 15.90 6.17 -12.59
N MET A 163 14.93 6.95 -12.10
CA MET A 163 13.55 6.89 -12.61
C MET A 163 13.37 7.79 -13.83
N ASN A 164 12.56 7.36 -14.80
CA ASN A 164 12.32 8.01 -16.10
C ASN A 164 12.10 9.54 -15.95
N PRO A 165 12.79 10.42 -16.73
CA PRO A 165 12.83 11.87 -16.48
C PRO A 165 11.48 12.58 -16.49
N THR A 166 10.49 12.04 -17.20
CA THR A 166 9.12 12.60 -17.29
C THR A 166 8.25 12.30 -16.07
N THR A 167 8.70 11.45 -15.14
CA THR A 167 7.95 11.03 -13.95
C THR A 167 8.61 11.42 -12.63
N GLN A 168 9.53 12.40 -12.65
CA GLN A 168 10.32 12.83 -11.48
C GLN A 168 9.44 13.48 -10.39
N LYS A 169 8.71 12.65 -9.64
CA LYS A 169 8.09 12.97 -8.35
C LYS A 169 8.78 12.09 -7.32
N SER A 170 9.46 12.72 -6.37
CA SER A 170 10.13 12.06 -5.25
C SER A 170 9.25 10.99 -4.59
N ALA A 171 9.73 9.74 -4.57
CA ALA A 171 9.14 8.69 -3.74
C ALA A 171 9.75 8.78 -2.34
N ASN A 172 8.91 8.79 -1.30
CA ASN A 172 9.34 8.84 0.09
C ASN A 172 9.18 7.45 0.71
N CYS A 173 10.21 7.00 1.44
CA CYS A 173 10.14 5.77 2.22
C CYS A 173 9.63 6.12 3.61
N LEU A 174 8.61 5.41 4.03
CA LEU A 174 7.93 5.64 5.29
C LEU A 174 8.11 4.38 6.13
N TRP A 175 8.60 4.55 7.34
CA TRP A 175 8.90 3.47 8.26
C TRP A 175 8.11 3.69 9.55
N SER A 176 7.58 2.62 10.14
CA SER A 176 7.24 2.66 11.55
C SER A 176 7.38 1.29 12.20
N SER A 177 7.65 1.30 13.51
CA SER A 177 7.44 0.15 14.37
C SER A 177 5.93 -0.12 14.52
N PRO A 178 5.46 -1.35 14.29
CA PRO A 178 4.07 -1.73 14.53
C PRO A 178 3.58 -1.37 15.94
N ASP A 179 4.43 -1.47 16.97
CA ASP A 179 4.03 -1.22 18.36
C ASP A 179 3.69 0.26 18.65
N GLU A 180 4.44 1.18 18.04
CA GLU A 180 4.24 2.63 18.18
C GLU A 180 3.09 3.12 17.29
N THR A 181 3.02 2.65 16.03
CA THR A 181 1.95 3.04 15.11
C THR A 181 0.61 2.38 15.43
N TYR A 182 0.57 1.13 15.90
CA TYR A 182 -0.69 0.49 16.26
C TYR A 182 -1.35 1.23 17.41
N SER A 183 -0.58 1.66 18.42
CA SER A 183 -1.09 2.45 19.54
C SER A 183 -1.60 3.83 19.12
N ILE A 184 -0.89 4.55 18.24
CA ILE A 184 -1.28 5.89 17.74
C ILE A 184 -2.47 5.80 16.78
N VAL A 185 -2.47 4.83 15.86
CA VAL A 185 -3.62 4.54 14.98
C VAL A 185 -4.81 4.14 15.84
N PHE A 186 -4.67 3.25 16.82
CA PHE A 186 -5.78 2.84 17.67
C PHE A 186 -6.33 3.99 18.53
N GLN A 187 -5.48 4.85 19.10
CA GLN A 187 -5.88 6.03 19.87
C GLN A 187 -6.54 7.12 19.01
N ASN A 188 -5.98 7.43 17.82
CA ASN A 188 -6.57 8.41 16.90
C ASN A 188 -7.87 7.90 16.27
N PHE A 189 -7.99 6.60 16.03
CA PHE A 189 -9.26 5.99 15.61
C PHE A 189 -10.27 5.98 16.77
N ALA A 190 -9.87 5.66 18.00
CA ALA A 190 -10.75 5.72 19.17
C ALA A 190 -11.28 7.15 19.45
N GLN A 191 -10.44 8.18 19.28
CA GLN A 191 -10.86 9.58 19.41
C GLN A 191 -11.81 10.02 18.29
N GLN A 192 -11.61 9.57 17.04
CA GLN A 192 -12.55 9.85 15.95
C GLN A 192 -13.90 9.13 16.14
N PHE A 193 -13.91 7.92 16.70
CA PHE A 193 -15.16 7.24 17.07
C PHE A 193 -15.86 7.87 18.29
N HIS A 194 -15.12 8.38 19.27
CA HIS A 194 -15.69 9.16 20.38
C HIS A 194 -16.35 10.46 19.89
N TYR A 195 -15.73 11.16 18.94
CA TYR A 195 -16.27 12.40 18.37
C TYR A 195 -17.51 12.15 17.47
N ILE A 196 -17.57 11.00 16.79
CA ILE A 196 -18.73 10.59 15.98
C ILE A 196 -19.87 10.06 16.86
N ALA A 197 -19.59 9.47 18.02
CA ALA A 197 -20.60 9.02 18.97
C ALA A 197 -21.25 10.19 19.73
N ILE A 198 -20.46 11.19 20.16
CA ILE A 198 -20.98 12.38 20.85
C ILE A 198 -21.80 13.26 19.90
N SER A 199 -21.36 13.45 18.64
CA SER A 199 -22.11 14.26 17.65
C SER A 199 -23.40 13.63 17.12
N LYS A 200 -23.69 12.37 17.48
CA LYS A 200 -24.96 11.68 17.18
C LYS A 200 -25.91 11.57 18.37
N LEU A 201 -25.48 11.97 19.57
CA LEU A 201 -26.34 12.02 20.76
C LEU A 201 -26.94 13.42 21.00
N ASP A 202 -26.41 14.45 20.33
CA ASP A 202 -26.90 15.84 20.38
C ASP A 202 -27.78 16.22 19.15
N LYS A 203 -28.56 15.28 18.61
CA LYS A 203 -29.61 15.57 17.62
C LYS A 203 -30.92 14.88 17.95
#